data_AF-A0A7J9MWD3-F1
#
_entry.id   AF-A0A7J9MWD3-F1
#
_cell.length_a   1.000
_cell.length_b   1.000
_cell.length_c   1.000
_cell.angle_alpha   90.00
_cell.angle_beta   90.00
_cell.angle_gamma   90.00
#
_symmetry.space_group_name_H-M   'P 1'
#
loop_
_entity.id
_entity.type
_entity.pdbx_description
1 polymer ?
#
loop_
_entity_poly.entity_id
_entity_poly.type
_entity_poly.pdbx_seq_one_letter_code
_entity_poly.pdbx_strand_id
1 'polypeptide(L)' 'MGRLELAQKAIALAEKRLSRDHWPEYYDTRSGKFIGKQSRLYQTWTIAGFLTSKMMVENPE' A
#
# COMPACT_ATOMS: atom_id res chain seq x y z
N MET A 1 -1.50 9.50 19.44
CA MET A 1 -1.08 8.59 18.34
C MET A 1 0.42 8.40 18.47
N GLY A 2 0.94 7.17 18.45
CA GLY A 2 2.34 6.83 18.72
C GLY A 2 2.65 5.38 18.37
N ARG A 3 2.00 4.86 17.31
CA ARG A 3 2.09 3.46 16.89
C ARG A 3 2.77 3.36 15.52
N LEU A 4 3.96 3.94 15.40
CA LEU A 4 4.75 3.95 14.17
C LEU A 4 5.02 2.53 13.63
N GLU A 5 5.16 1.57 14.55
CA GLU A 5 5.33 0.15 14.22
C GLU A 5 4.17 -0.42 13.38
N LEU A 6 2.94 0.04 13.57
CA LEU A 6 1.81 -0.41 12.77
C LEU A 6 1.92 0.09 11.33
N ALA A 7 2.34 1.35 11.15
CA ALA A 7 2.56 1.92 9.83
C ALA A 7 3.73 1.20 9.11
N GLN A 8 4.83 0.95 9.81
CA GLN A 8 5.96 0.17 9.29
C GLN A 8 5.53 -1.23 8.84
N LYS A 9 4.74 -1.94 9.66
CA LYS A 9 4.19 -3.26 9.30
C LYS A 9 3.30 -3.21 8.06
N ALA A 10 2.45 -2.19 7.94
CA ALA A 10 1.58 -2.01 6.78
C ALA A 10 2.38 -1.72 5.49
N ILE A 11 3.37 -0.83 5.56
CA ILE A 11 4.26 -0.51 4.45
C ILE A 11 5.04 -1.74 4.01
N ALA A 12 5.65 -2.48 4.94
CA ALA A 12 6.41 -3.69 4.64
C ALA A 12 5.54 -4.80 4.00
N LEU A 13 4.25 -4.87 4.33
CA LEU A 13 3.31 -5.77 3.68
C LEU A 13 3.00 -5.32 2.24
N ALA A 14 2.76 -4.02 2.05
CA ALA A 14 2.44 -3.44 0.75
C ALA A 14 3.63 -3.53 -0.23
N GLU A 15 4.85 -3.27 0.23
CA GLU A 15 6.08 -3.29 -0.57
C GLU A 15 6.37 -4.65 -1.20
N LYS A 16 5.99 -5.75 -0.52
CA LYS A 16 6.14 -7.12 -1.03
C LYS A 16 5.26 -7.42 -2.25
N ARG A 17 4.19 -6.66 -2.47
CA ARG A 17 3.13 -7.00 -3.43
C ARG A 17 2.84 -5.92 -4.45
N LEU A 18 2.72 -4.65 -4.04
CA LEU A 18 2.24 -3.58 -4.92
C LEU A 18 3.05 -3.46 -6.21
N SER A 19 4.38 -3.51 -6.12
CA SER A 19 5.23 -3.44 -7.31
C SER A 19 5.08 -4.65 -8.22
N ARG A 20 4.97 -5.87 -7.65
CA ARG A 20 4.82 -7.12 -8.43
C ARG A 20 3.44 -7.22 -9.08
N ASP A 21 2.43 -6.68 -8.42
CA ASP A 21 1.04 -6.71 -8.86
C ASP A 21 0.71 -5.50 -9.77
N HIS A 22 1.71 -4.71 -10.17
CA HIS A 22 1.59 -3.53 -11.05
C HIS A 22 0.67 -2.44 -10.50
N TRP A 23 0.75 -2.16 -9.19
CA TRP A 23 0.06 -1.05 -8.53
C TRP A 23 -1.46 -1.02 -8.78
N PRO A 24 -2.20 -2.07 -8.37
CA PRO A 24 -3.63 -2.15 -8.57
C PRO A 24 -4.38 -1.06 -7.79
N GLU A 25 -5.52 -0.63 -8.31
CA GLU A 25 -6.43 0.33 -7.67
C GLU A 25 -6.99 -0.21 -6.34
N TYR A 26 -7.35 -1.50 -6.30
CA TYR A 26 -7.81 -2.19 -5.10
C TYR A 26 -7.58 -3.72 -5.17
N TYR A 27 -7.69 -4.37 -4.00
CA TYR A 27 -7.67 -5.83 -3.82
C TYR A 27 -9.03 -6.32 -3.32
N ASP A 28 -9.43 -7.52 -3.75
CA ASP A 28 -10.66 -8.19 -3.32
C ASP A 28 -10.39 -9.21 -2.20
N THR A 29 -11.50 -9.71 -1.63
CA THR A 29 -11.59 -10.70 -0.53
C THR A 29 -11.30 -10.15 0.86
N ARG A 30 -11.81 -10.84 1.88
CA ARG A 30 -11.62 -10.51 3.31
C ARG A 30 -10.14 -10.34 3.71
N SER A 31 -9.22 -10.97 2.99
CA SER A 31 -7.78 -10.91 3.26
C SER A 31 -6.96 -10.18 2.19
N GLY A 32 -7.60 -9.56 1.19
CA GLY A 32 -6.90 -8.84 0.13
C GLY A 32 -5.99 -9.71 -0.73
N LYS A 33 -6.29 -11.01 -0.86
CA LYS A 33 -5.39 -11.96 -1.55
C LYS A 33 -5.36 -11.78 -3.06
N PHE A 34 -6.49 -11.39 -3.67
CA PHE A 34 -6.61 -11.27 -5.12
C PHE A 34 -6.69 -9.81 -5.54
N ILE A 35 -6.11 -9.48 -6.70
CA ILE A 35 -6.30 -8.17 -7.32
C ILE A 35 -7.80 -8.02 -7.63
N GLY A 36 -8.33 -6.82 -7.40
CA GLY A 36 -9.74 -6.53 -7.60
C GLY A 36 -10.21 -6.87 -9.01
N LYS A 37 -11.41 -7.44 -9.14
CA LYS A 37 -11.94 -7.92 -10.44
C LYS A 37 -11.94 -6.85 -11.54
N GLN A 38 -12.17 -5.58 -11.18
CA GLN A 38 -12.17 -4.44 -12.10
C GLN A 38 -11.07 -3.42 -11.75
N SER A 39 -10.02 -3.88 -11.06
CA SER A 39 -8.92 -3.04 -10.62
C SER A 39 -8.11 -2.53 -11.80
N ARG A 40 -7.94 -1.21 -11.89
CA ARG A 40 -7.01 -0.59 -12.83
C ARG A 40 -5.57 -0.79 -12.33
N LEU A 41 -4.64 -1.06 -13.24
CA LEU A 41 -3.22 -1.13 -12.93
C LEU A 41 -2.59 0.26 -13.01
N TYR A 42 -1.46 0.45 -12.34
CA TYR A 42 -0.72 1.72 -12.28
C TYR A 42 -1.55 2.88 -11.74
N GLN A 43 -2.39 2.60 -10.76
CA GLN A 43 -3.31 3.59 -10.24
C GLN A 43 -2.57 4.65 -9.40
N THR A 44 -2.74 5.93 -9.77
CA THR A 44 -2.00 7.07 -9.22
C THR A 44 -2.04 7.15 -7.69
N TRP A 45 -3.22 7.01 -7.08
CA TRP A 45 -3.35 7.15 -5.63
C TRP A 45 -2.73 5.98 -4.84
N THR A 46 -2.56 4.80 -5.46
CA THR A 46 -1.95 3.62 -4.83
C THR A 46 -0.46 3.86 -4.74
N ILE A 47 0.13 4.39 -5.81
CA ILE A 47 1.54 4.79 -5.87
C ILE A 47 1.79 5.97 -4.93
N ALA A 48 1.02 7.06 -5.07
CA ALA A 48 1.18 8.26 -4.27
C ALA A 48 0.99 7.98 -2.77
N GLY A 49 -0.07 7.23 -2.41
CA GLY A 49 -0.33 6.86 -1.01
C GLY A 49 0.77 6.01 -0.40
N PHE A 50 1.34 5.06 -1.15
CA PHE A 50 2.49 4.28 -0.71
C PHE A 50 3.73 5.16 -0.47
N LEU A 51 4.07 6.04 -1.42
CA LEU A 51 5.23 6.94 -1.31
C LEU A 51 5.08 7.89 -0.11
N THR A 52 3.94 8.55 0.00
CA THR A 52 3.65 9.46 1.11
C THR A 52 3.71 8.74 2.46
N SER A 53 3.21 7.50 2.54
CA SER A 53 3.28 6.71 3.77
C SER A 53 4.72 6.40 4.18
N LYS A 54 5.62 6.10 3.22
CA LYS A 54 7.05 5.93 3.53
C LYS A 54 7.67 7.22 4.06
N MET A 55 7.42 8.35 3.39
CA MET A 55 7.93 9.65 3.79
C MET A 55 7.47 10.06 5.20
N MET A 56 6.20 9.82 5.53
CA MET A 56 5.66 10.11 6.86
C MET A 56 6.26 9.25 7.98
N VAL A 57 6.65 8.00 7.67
CA VAL A 57 7.31 7.12 8.64
C VAL A 57 8.79 7.46 8.80
N GLU A 58 9.44 7.89 7.73
CA GLU A 58 10.84 8.34 7.74
C GLU A 58 11.00 9.68 8.48
N ASN A 59 10.07 10.62 8.30
CA ASN A 59 10.08 11.94 8.94
C ASN A 59 8.74 12.23 9.65
N PRO A 60 8.50 11.70 10.87
CA PRO A 60 7.22 11.79 11.58
C PRO A 60 7.00 13.10 12.37
N GLU A 61 7.53 14.23 11.87
CA GLU A 61 7.32 15.57 12.49
C GLU A 61 5.88 16.10 12.33
#